data_AF-A0A378BZ25-F1
#
_entry.id   AF-A0A378BZ25-F1
#
_cell.length_a   1.000
_cell.length_b   1.000
_cell.length_c   1.000
_cell.angle_alpha   90.00
_cell.angle_beta   90.00
_cell.angle_gamma   90.00
#
_symmetry.space_group_name_H-M   'P 1'
#
loop_
_entity.id
_entity.type
_entity.pdbx_description
1 polymer ?
#
loop_
_entity_poly.entity_id
_entity_poly.type
_entity_poly.pdbx_seq_one_letter_code
_entity_poly.pdbx_strand_id
1 'polypeptide(L)' 'MLISGSAIGYYATSAKVVVTEEEPPHNEFTHKLCARWEQIACEAQSERTRVCLLRTGVVLAPRGGILGK' A
#
# COMPACT_ATOMS: atom_id res chain seq x y z
N MET A 1 -14.85 -6.41 -9.75
CA MET A 1 -14.18 -5.71 -8.63
C MET A 1 -12.81 -6.35 -8.43
N LEU A 2 -11.76 -5.55 -8.33
CA LEU A 2 -10.38 -5.96 -8.03
C LEU A 2 -10.00 -5.42 -6.65
N ILE A 3 -9.44 -6.27 -5.79
CA ILE A 3 -8.82 -5.86 -4.53
C ILE A 3 -7.33 -6.14 -4.69
N SER A 4 -6.53 -5.07 -4.78
CA SER A 4 -5.08 -5.17 -4.91
C SER A 4 -4.42 -4.91 -3.56
N GLY A 5 -3.52 -5.80 -3.15
CA GLY A 5 -2.58 -5.50 -2.08
C GLY A 5 -1.66 -4.34 -2.47
N SER A 6 -1.21 -3.60 -1.46
CA SER A 6 -0.14 -2.60 -1.48
C SER A 6 0.53 -2.62 -0.09
N ALA A 7 1.39 -1.66 0.23
CA ALA A 7 2.08 -1.58 1.51
C ALA A 7 2.10 -0.16 2.08
N ILE A 8 2.19 -0.04 3.40
CA ILE A 8 2.40 1.25 4.09
C ILE A 8 3.73 1.93 3.71
N GLY A 9 4.63 1.20 3.02
CA GLY A 9 5.81 1.77 2.37
C GLY A 9 5.48 2.77 1.26
N TYR A 10 4.21 3.04 0.97
CA TYR A 10 3.76 4.18 0.17
C TYR A 10 4.03 5.53 0.86
N TYR A 11 3.89 5.58 2.18
CA TYR A 11 3.99 6.80 2.99
C TYR A 11 5.40 7.06 3.47
N ALA A 12 5.77 8.33 3.63
CA ALA A 12 7.00 8.67 4.35
C ALA A 12 6.91 8.28 5.83
N THR A 13 8.04 7.87 6.38
CA THR A 13 8.16 7.60 7.81
C THR A 13 8.27 8.93 8.56
N SER A 14 7.21 9.37 9.22
CA SER A 14 7.28 10.46 10.19
C SER A 14 6.66 10.05 11.50
N ALA A 15 7.49 9.86 12.54
CA ALA A 15 7.08 9.40 13.87
C ALA A 15 6.14 10.36 14.61
N LYS A 16 5.84 11.53 14.03
CA LYS A 16 5.09 12.62 14.69
C LYS A 16 3.83 13.05 13.93
N VAL A 17 3.52 12.43 12.79
CA VAL A 17 2.41 12.85 11.93
C VAL A 17 1.45 11.67 11.75
N VAL A 18 0.16 11.94 11.95
CA VAL A 18 -0.90 10.98 11.59
C VAL A 18 -1.02 10.99 10.07
N VAL A 19 -0.80 9.83 9.45
CA VAL A 19 -0.83 9.66 8.00
C VAL A 19 -2.17 9.06 7.60
N THR A 20 -2.73 9.53 6.48
CA THR A 20 -3.97 9.03 5.87
C THR A 20 -3.73 8.59 4.43
N GLU A 21 -4.71 7.94 3.81
CA GLU A 21 -4.64 7.46 2.41
C GLU A 21 -4.45 8.58 1.38
N GLU A 22 -4.80 9.82 1.73
CA GLU A 22 -4.67 11.02 0.90
C GLU A 22 -3.24 11.57 0.84
N GLU A 23 -2.33 11.10 1.70
CA GLU A 23 -0.96 11.60 1.75
C GLU A 23 -0.14 11.12 0.53
N PRO A 24 0.58 12.01 -0.18
CA PRO A 24 1.34 11.65 -1.35
C PRO A 24 2.65 10.88 -1.01
N PRO A 25 3.18 10.08 -1.94
CA PRO A 25 4.45 9.38 -1.75
C PRO A 25 5.62 10.36 -1.85
N HIS A 26 6.68 10.13 -1.06
CA HIS A 26 7.93 10.89 -1.12
C HIS A 26 8.93 10.29 -2.11
N ASN A 27 10.03 10.99 -2.39
CA ASN A 27 11.06 10.56 -3.33
C ASN A 27 12.02 9.52 -2.71
N GLU A 28 11.49 8.34 -2.37
CA GLU A 28 12.27 7.19 -1.91
C GLU A 28 11.90 5.93 -2.69
N PHE A 29 12.75 4.90 -2.64
CA PHE A 29 12.56 3.69 -3.43
C PHE A 29 11.24 2.97 -3.13
N THR A 30 10.93 2.76 -1.85
CA THR A 30 9.72 2.04 -1.39
C THR A 30 8.44 2.77 -1.80
N HIS A 31 8.43 4.09 -1.70
CA HIS A 31 7.31 4.94 -2.09
C HIS A 31 7.06 4.86 -3.60
N LYS A 32 8.13 4.97 -4.41
CA LYS A 32 8.04 4.81 -5.87
C LYS A 32 7.55 3.43 -6.27
N LEU A 33 8.05 2.40 -5.60
CA LEU A 33 7.64 1.02 -5.86
C LEU A 33 6.14 0.85 -5.60
N CYS A 34 5.64 1.29 -4.44
CA CYS A 34 4.22 1.19 -4.09
C CYS A 34 3.37 2.07 -5.02
N ALA A 35 3.80 3.29 -5.34
CA ALA A 35 3.09 4.17 -6.26
C ALA A 35 2.98 3.57 -7.67
N ARG A 36 4.06 2.98 -8.20
CA ARG A 36 4.02 2.32 -9.51
C ARG A 36 3.15 1.07 -9.51
N TRP A 37 3.19 0.29 -8.44
CA TRP A 37 2.33 -0.88 -8.26
C TRP A 37 0.84 -0.47 -8.26
N GLU A 38 0.47 0.51 -7.43
CA GLU A 38 -0.90 1.02 -7.36
C GLU A 38 -1.38 1.60 -8.70
N GLN A 39 -0.50 2.33 -9.41
CA GLN A 39 -0.81 2.87 -10.73
C GLN A 39 -1.19 1.76 -11.72
N ILE A 40 -0.42 0.67 -11.78
CA ILE A 40 -0.71 -0.46 -12.68
C ILE A 40 -2.00 -1.16 -12.27
N ALA A 41 -2.27 -1.34 -10.97
CA ALA A 41 -3.52 -1.93 -10.51
C ALA A 41 -4.75 -1.07 -10.90
N CYS A 42 -4.62 0.25 -10.87
CA CYS A 42 -5.66 1.18 -11.31
C CYS A 42 -5.96 1.12 -12.81
N GLU A 43 -5.07 0.57 -13.65
CA GLU A 43 -5.36 0.34 -15.08
C GLU A 43 -6.51 -0.66 -15.29
N ALA A 44 -6.85 -1.48 -14.28
CA ALA A 44 -8.01 -2.37 -14.31
C ALA A 44 -9.36 -1.66 -14.01
N GLN A 45 -9.34 -0.39 -13.61
CA GLN A 45 -10.54 0.38 -13.27
C GLN A 45 -11.39 0.62 -14.54
N SER A 46 -12.69 0.33 -14.45
CA SER A 46 -13.67 0.58 -15.51
C SER A 46 -15.08 0.66 -14.94
N GLU A 47 -16.07 1.00 -15.78
CA GLU A 47 -17.50 0.99 -15.42
C GLU A 47 -17.98 -0.36 -14.83
N ARG A 48 -17.30 -1.46 -15.19
CA ARG A 48 -17.65 -2.82 -14.72
C ARG A 48 -16.73 -3.33 -13.62
N THR A 49 -15.61 -2.65 -13.36
CA THR A 49 -14.57 -3.11 -12.44
C THR A 49 -14.11 -1.97 -11.54
N ARG A 50 -14.61 -1.97 -10.30
CA ARG A 50 -14.06 -1.16 -9.20
C ARG A 50 -12.73 -1.74 -8.71
N VAL A 51 -11.73 -0.90 -8.50
CA VAL A 51 -10.44 -1.24 -7.87
C VAL A 51 -10.43 -0.74 -6.42
N CYS A 52 -9.88 -1.53 -5.50
CA CYS A 52 -9.65 -1.18 -4.11
C CYS A 52 -8.20 -1.52 -3.76
N LEU A 53 -7.46 -0.56 -3.23
CA LEU A 53 -6.06 -0.69 -2.86
C LEU A 53 -5.93 -0.86 -1.35
N LEU A 54 -5.21 -1.88 -0.89
CA LEU A 54 -5.04 -2.18 0.53
C LEU A 54 -3.58 -2.01 0.95
N ARG A 55 -3.24 -0.85 1.52
CA ARG A 55 -1.89 -0.56 2.04
C ARG A 55 -1.67 -1.27 3.37
N THR A 56 -1.10 -2.48 3.31
CA THR A 56 -0.95 -3.34 4.49
C THR A 56 0.27 -2.94 5.31
N GLY A 57 0.11 -2.88 6.63
CA GLY A 57 1.18 -2.66 7.59
C GLY A 57 2.02 -3.90 7.87
N VAL A 58 2.79 -3.88 8.95
CA VAL A 58 3.50 -5.07 9.43
C VAL A 58 2.48 -6.13 9.86
N VAL A 59 2.56 -7.31 9.26
CA VAL A 59 1.65 -8.42 9.57
C VAL A 59 2.16 -9.21 10.77
N LEU A 60 1.37 -9.22 11.84
CA LEU A 60 1.61 -10.00 13.05
C LEU A 60 0.79 -11.30 13.00
N ALA A 61 1.45 -12.46 12.98
CA ALA A 61 0.77 -13.74 12.96
C ALA A 61 1.48 -14.79 13.85
N PRO A 62 0.76 -15.64 14.59
CA PRO A 62 1.37 -16.68 15.44
C PRO A 62 2.20 -17.72 14.68
N ARG A 63 1.93 -17.90 13.38
CA ARG A 63 2.63 -18.84 12.49
C ARG A 63 2.90 -18.15 11.14
N GLY A 64 3.91 -17.27 11.11
CA GLY A 64 4.33 -16.50 9.93
C GLY A 64 4.44 -15.00 10.22
N GLY A 65 4.58 -14.18 9.17
CA GLY A 65 4.76 -12.74 9.33
C GLY A 65 6.00 -12.41 10.16
N ILE A 66 5.99 -11.27 10.85
CA ILE A 66 7.17 -10.83 11.62
C ILE A 66 7.43 -11.64 12.90
N LEU A 67 6.45 -12.44 13.35
CA LEU A 67 6.55 -13.24 14.59
C LEU A 67 6.83 -14.73 14.29
N GLY A 68 6.72 -15.14 13.03
CA GLY A 68 6.90 -16.52 12.58
C GLY A 68 8.35 -16.84 12.22
N LYS A 69 9.22 -16.83 13.22
CA LYS A 69 10.68 -17.04 13.16
C LYS A 69 11.48 -15.95 12.44
#